data_AF-A0A8S4QNP8-F1
#
_entry.id   AF-A0A8S4QNP8-F1
#
_cell.length_a   1.000
_cell.length_b   1.000
_cell.length_c   1.000
_cell.angle_alpha   90.00
_cell.angle_beta   90.00
_cell.angle_gamma   90.00
#
_symmetry.space_group_name_H-M   'P 1'
#
loop_
_entity.id
_entity.type
_entity.pdbx_description
1 polymer ?
#
loop_
_entity_poly.entity_id
_entity_poly.type
_entity_poly.pdbx_seq_one_letter_code
_entity_poly.pdbx_strand_id
1 'polypeptide(L)'
;MDAEHPAFNKSIDYSCIDSLNLETMQKHRIEGAFIFTDGSKIKGKVGAAISVWEGGGETKAIKLQQEQEPFCTVFQAELYALDSHIKDKNIQKSNLYSDSKSSLDLLKKHTITHSLACSIRKNLIAIQKQGKALHIFLVKAHVSVEGNEKVDHLAKEAALYKRTKADYDACPIA
;
A
#
# COMPACT_ATOMS: atom_id res chain seq x y z
N MET A 1 -12.07 -31.09 8.58
CA MET A 1 -11.17 -30.04 8.05
C MET A 1 -11.61 -29.82 6.62
N ASP A 2 -12.55 -28.91 6.41
CA ASP A 2 -13.11 -28.65 5.08
C ASP A 2 -12.12 -27.79 4.31
N ALA A 3 -11.36 -28.42 3.41
CA ALA A 3 -10.58 -27.69 2.44
C ALA A 3 -11.55 -26.93 1.53
N GLU A 4 -11.51 -25.60 1.56
CA GLU A 4 -12.29 -24.75 0.65
C GLU A 4 -12.05 -25.20 -0.80
N HIS A 5 -13.14 -25.53 -1.49
CA HIS A 5 -13.13 -25.99 -2.88
C HIS A 5 -12.55 -24.91 -3.81
N PRO A 6 -11.57 -25.21 -4.68
CA PRO A 6 -10.78 -24.22 -5.43
C PRO A 6 -11.57 -23.32 -6.39
N ALA A 7 -12.82 -23.67 -6.69
CA ALA A 7 -13.71 -22.92 -7.59
C ALA A 7 -14.28 -21.62 -6.99
N PHE A 8 -14.23 -21.41 -5.67
CA PHE A 8 -14.79 -20.22 -5.01
C PHE A 8 -13.76 -19.13 -4.69
N ASN A 9 -12.52 -19.31 -5.13
CA ASN A 9 -11.48 -18.33 -4.87
C ASN A 9 -11.67 -17.14 -5.82
N LYS A 10 -12.46 -16.15 -5.40
CA LYS A 10 -12.58 -14.86 -6.10
C LYS A 10 -11.15 -14.37 -6.40
N SER A 11 -10.84 -14.25 -7.68
CA SER A 11 -9.53 -13.81 -8.12
C SER A 11 -9.33 -12.36 -7.67
N ILE A 12 -8.24 -12.11 -6.95
CA ILE A 12 -7.74 -10.74 -6.79
C ILE A 12 -7.15 -10.34 -8.14
N ASP A 13 -7.65 -9.26 -8.71
CA ASP A 13 -7.14 -8.71 -9.97
C ASP A 13 -6.81 -7.23 -9.81
N TYR A 14 -5.99 -6.72 -10.71
CA TYR A 14 -5.61 -5.31 -10.76
C TYR A 14 -5.66 -4.80 -12.20
N SER A 15 -5.93 -3.51 -12.37
CA SER A 15 -5.89 -2.84 -13.68
C SER A 15 -4.60 -2.03 -13.81
N CYS A 16 -4.00 -2.01 -15.00
CA CYS A 16 -2.86 -1.13 -15.27
C CYS A 16 -3.34 0.25 -15.72
N ILE A 17 -2.77 1.31 -15.16
CA ILE A 17 -3.08 2.69 -15.56
C ILE A 17 -1.80 3.47 -15.83
N ASP A 18 -1.93 4.40 -16.78
CA ASP A 18 -0.84 5.23 -17.27
C ASP A 18 -0.99 6.70 -16.87
N SER A 19 -2.13 7.09 -16.29
CA SER A 19 -2.38 8.42 -15.73
C SER A 19 -3.66 8.39 -14.87
N LEU A 20 -3.87 9.43 -14.07
CA LEU A 20 -5.14 9.67 -13.36
C LEU A 20 -5.91 10.84 -13.99
N ASN A 21 -5.94 10.90 -15.33
CA ASN A 21 -6.75 11.88 -16.05
C ASN A 21 -8.25 11.51 -16.01
N LEU A 22 -9.11 12.46 -16.40
CA LEU A 22 -10.58 12.26 -16.41
C LEU A 22 -11.00 11.04 -17.23
N GLU A 23 -10.37 10.80 -18.38
CA GLU A 23 -10.68 9.65 -19.23
C GLU A 23 -10.41 8.32 -18.51
N THR A 24 -9.26 8.18 -17.86
CA THR A 24 -8.89 6.97 -17.10
C THR A 24 -9.82 6.79 -15.91
N MET A 25 -10.13 7.88 -15.19
CA MET A 25 -11.06 7.85 -14.06
C MET A 25 -12.46 7.40 -14.48
N GLN A 26 -12.98 7.89 -15.61
CA GLN A 26 -14.28 7.48 -16.15
C GLN A 26 -14.25 6.04 -16.64
N LYS A 27 -13.23 5.65 -17.40
CA LYS A 27 -13.05 4.29 -17.94
C LYS A 27 -13.06 3.23 -16.84
N HIS A 28 -12.37 3.51 -15.73
CA HIS A 28 -12.24 2.58 -14.61
C HIS A 28 -13.23 2.83 -13.47
N ARG A 29 -14.15 3.80 -13.62
CA ARG A 29 -15.15 4.20 -12.60
C ARG A 29 -14.50 4.43 -11.23
N ILE A 30 -13.37 5.16 -11.25
CA ILE A 30 -12.58 5.47 -10.06
C ILE A 30 -13.35 6.50 -9.24
N GLU A 31 -13.76 6.10 -8.04
CA GLU A 31 -14.48 6.93 -7.08
C GLU A 31 -13.98 6.62 -5.67
N GLY A 32 -14.07 7.59 -4.76
CA GLY A 32 -13.60 7.47 -3.37
C GLY A 32 -12.14 7.87 -3.19
N ALA A 33 -11.51 7.37 -2.14
CA ALA A 33 -10.14 7.74 -1.77
C ALA A 33 -9.10 7.15 -2.74
N PHE A 34 -8.01 7.90 -2.96
CA PHE A 34 -6.84 7.41 -3.68
C PHE A 34 -5.75 7.07 -2.67
N ILE A 35 -5.27 5.84 -2.71
CA ILE A 35 -4.32 5.30 -1.74
C ILE A 35 -3.08 4.86 -2.49
N PHE A 36 -1.99 5.60 -2.32
CA PHE A 36 -0.70 5.26 -2.90
C PHE A 36 0.15 4.54 -1.88
N THR A 37 0.85 3.49 -2.30
CA THR A 37 1.74 2.71 -1.45
C THR A 37 3.07 2.49 -2.13
N ASP A 38 4.15 2.63 -1.38
CA ASP A 38 5.49 2.36 -1.89
C ASP A 38 6.45 1.88 -0.78
N GLY A 39 7.55 1.25 -1.19
CA GLY A 39 8.66 0.83 -0.36
C GLY A 39 10.00 1.28 -0.96
N SER A 40 10.92 1.70 -0.10
CA SER A 40 12.24 2.17 -0.53
C SER A 40 13.35 1.59 0.33
N LYS A 41 14.53 1.40 -0.25
CA LYS A 41 15.74 0.97 0.45
C LYS A 41 16.88 1.95 0.18
N ILE A 42 17.37 2.59 1.25
CA ILE A 42 18.49 3.54 1.18
C ILE A 42 19.55 3.15 2.22
N LYS A 43 20.80 2.99 1.78
CA LYS A 43 21.96 2.69 2.65
C LYS A 43 21.70 1.51 3.60
N GLY A 44 21.08 0.44 3.09
CA GLY A 44 20.77 -0.77 3.86
C GLY A 44 19.52 -0.67 4.74
N LYS A 45 18.91 0.51 4.87
CA LYS A 45 17.67 0.72 5.63
C LYS A 45 16.47 0.67 4.70
N VAL A 46 15.37 0.11 5.18
CA VAL A 46 14.13 -0.02 4.43
C VAL A 46 13.03 0.81 5.07
N GLY A 47 12.26 1.51 4.24
CA GLY A 47 11.10 2.27 4.63
C GLY A 47 9.92 1.91 3.74
N ALA A 48 8.71 1.98 4.29
CA ALA A 48 7.47 1.87 3.55
C ALA A 48 6.63 3.12 3.80
N ALA A 49 5.73 3.42 2.87
CA ALA A 49 4.83 4.56 3.03
C ALA A 49 3.45 4.31 2.42
N ILE A 50 2.48 5.04 2.97
CA ILE A 50 1.11 5.14 2.46
C ILE A 50 0.77 6.62 2.38
N SER A 51 0.22 7.06 1.25
CA SER A 51 -0.34 8.40 1.08
C SER A 51 -1.81 8.29 0.65
N VAL A 52 -2.71 8.90 1.41
CA VAL A 52 -4.16 8.90 1.20
C VAL A 52 -4.58 10.27 0.69
N TRP A 53 -5.37 10.30 -0.38
CA TRP A 53 -5.86 11.51 -1.02
C TRP A 53 -7.37 11.46 -1.17
N GLU A 54 -8.05 12.52 -0.73
CA GLU A 54 -9.49 12.72 -0.86
C GLU A 54 -9.76 14.19 -1.19
N GLY A 55 -10.79 14.46 -2.00
CA GLY A 55 -11.17 15.85 -2.33
C GLY A 55 -10.10 16.67 -3.05
N GLY A 56 -9.12 16.03 -3.69
CA GLY A 56 -8.04 16.70 -4.44
C GLY A 56 -6.78 17.05 -3.63
N GLY A 57 -6.65 16.56 -2.39
CA GLY A 57 -5.44 16.77 -1.59
C GLY A 57 -5.07 15.57 -0.71
N GLU A 58 -3.83 15.56 -0.23
CA GLU A 58 -3.33 14.57 0.72
C GLU A 58 -4.00 14.74 2.10
N THR A 59 -4.62 13.69 2.60
CA THR A 59 -5.29 13.67 3.91
C THR A 59 -4.51 12.90 4.97
N LYS A 60 -3.67 11.94 4.56
CA LYS A 60 -2.87 11.15 5.50
C LYS A 60 -1.60 10.62 4.83
N ALA A 61 -0.46 10.84 5.48
CA ALA A 61 0.82 10.24 5.16
C ALA A 61 1.29 9.35 6.32
N ILE A 62 1.61 8.09 6.05
CA ILE A 62 2.11 7.16 7.07
C ILE A 62 3.49 6.67 6.63
N LYS A 63 4.50 6.89 7.48
CA LYS A 63 5.83 6.29 7.35
C LYS A 63 5.87 5.01 8.19
N LEU A 64 6.20 3.91 7.54
CA LEU A 64 6.26 2.58 8.12
C LEU A 64 7.73 2.18 8.24
N GLN A 65 8.27 2.37 9.44
CA GLN A 65 9.64 1.98 9.77
C GLN A 65 9.63 0.52 10.20
N GLN A 66 10.38 -0.33 9.50
CA GLN A 66 10.66 -1.67 10.00
C GLN A 66 11.91 -1.58 10.87
N GLU A 67 11.76 -1.87 12.16
CA GLU A 67 12.89 -2.03 13.09
C GLU A 67 13.64 -3.35 12.82
N GLN A 68 14.01 -3.70 11.58
CA GLN A 68 14.70 -4.98 11.34
C GLN A 68 15.80 -4.95 10.28
N GLU A 69 16.88 -5.66 10.66
CA GLU A 69 17.88 -6.45 9.93
C GLU A 69 18.31 -6.00 8.51
N PRO A 70 19.61 -6.07 8.18
CA PRO A 70 20.16 -5.67 6.86
C PRO A 70 19.53 -6.39 5.64
N PHE A 71 18.74 -7.44 5.89
CA PHE A 71 18.12 -8.32 4.90
C PHE A 71 16.73 -7.90 4.44
N CYS A 72 16.08 -6.90 5.05
CA CYS A 72 14.78 -6.43 4.55
C CYS A 72 14.90 -5.94 3.09
N THR A 73 13.93 -6.32 2.25
CA THR A 73 13.89 -5.96 0.82
C THR A 73 12.83 -4.90 0.55
N VAL A 74 12.99 -4.17 -0.56
CA VAL A 74 11.96 -3.22 -1.05
C VAL A 74 10.63 -3.93 -1.22
N PHE A 75 10.64 -5.13 -1.79
CA PHE A 75 9.47 -5.98 -1.95
C PHE A 75 8.69 -6.24 -0.64
N GLN A 76 9.39 -6.49 0.47
CA GLN A 76 8.75 -6.66 1.77
C GLN A 76 8.12 -5.37 2.29
N ALA A 77 8.76 -4.22 2.06
CA ALA A 77 8.22 -2.92 2.40
C ALA A 77 6.96 -2.57 1.61
N GLU A 78 6.96 -2.81 0.30
CA GLU A 78 5.80 -2.60 -0.56
C GLU A 78 4.61 -3.47 -0.11
N LEU A 79 4.84 -4.77 0.14
CA LEU A 79 3.81 -5.65 0.71
C LEU A 79 3.35 -5.16 2.09
N TYR A 80 4.25 -4.60 2.90
CA TYR A 80 3.89 -4.10 4.22
C TYR A 80 3.03 -2.84 4.16
N ALA A 81 3.29 -1.94 3.22
CA ALA A 81 2.43 -0.79 2.95
C ALA A 81 1.02 -1.23 2.53
N LEU A 82 0.92 -2.22 1.62
CA LEU A 82 -0.35 -2.79 1.19
C LEU A 82 -1.13 -3.41 2.36
N ASP A 83 -0.48 -4.30 3.14
CA ASP A 83 -1.11 -4.97 4.29
C ASP A 83 -1.58 -3.97 5.36
N SER A 84 -0.78 -2.93 5.61
CA SER A 84 -1.10 -1.90 6.60
C SER A 84 -2.35 -1.10 6.22
N HIS A 85 -2.50 -0.72 4.94
CA HIS A 85 -3.75 -0.08 4.50
C HIS A 85 -4.93 -1.06 4.56
N ILE A 86 -4.76 -2.27 4.02
CA ILE A 86 -5.85 -3.26 3.86
C ILE A 86 -6.39 -3.75 5.20
N LYS A 87 -5.59 -3.73 6.26
CA LYS A 87 -6.03 -4.05 7.63
C LYS A 87 -6.82 -2.93 8.30
N ASP A 88 -6.79 -1.71 7.77
CA ASP A 88 -7.57 -0.61 8.33
C ASP A 88 -9.07 -0.90 8.17
N LYS A 89 -9.78 -1.08 9.28
CA LYS A 89 -11.20 -1.42 9.25
C LYS A 89 -12.07 -0.26 8.74
N ASN A 90 -11.52 0.95 8.72
CA ASN A 90 -12.20 2.17 8.29
C ASN A 90 -12.11 2.41 6.77
N ILE A 91 -11.60 1.44 5.99
CA ILE A 91 -11.62 1.51 4.52
C ILE A 91 -13.07 1.73 4.07
N GLN A 92 -13.31 2.94 3.52
CA GLN A 92 -14.46 3.30 2.72
C GLN A 92 -14.21 2.87 1.27
N LYS A 93 -15.01 3.34 0.32
CA LYS A 93 -14.72 3.18 -1.10
C LYS A 93 -13.33 3.76 -1.41
N SER A 94 -12.39 2.93 -1.84
CA SER A 94 -11.01 3.34 -2.07
C SER A 94 -10.36 2.63 -3.25
N ASN A 95 -9.30 3.24 -3.76
CA ASN A 95 -8.54 2.78 -4.91
C ASN A 95 -7.06 2.71 -4.50
N LEU A 96 -6.48 1.52 -4.56
CA LEU A 96 -5.11 1.24 -4.14
C LEU A 96 -4.19 1.25 -5.35
N TYR A 97 -3.18 2.09 -5.29
CA TYR A 97 -2.19 2.32 -6.35
C TYR A 97 -0.83 1.88 -5.85
N SER A 98 -0.22 0.95 -6.59
CA SER A 98 1.15 0.50 -6.36
C SER A 98 1.87 0.39 -7.71
N ASP A 99 3.14 0.73 -7.75
CA ASP A 99 4.04 0.51 -8.88
C ASP A 99 4.78 -0.84 -8.80
N SER A 100 4.68 -1.53 -7.66
CA SER A 100 5.25 -2.86 -7.44
C SER A 100 4.46 -3.95 -8.15
N LYS A 101 4.78 -4.16 -9.43
CA LYS A 101 4.23 -5.27 -10.20
C LYS A 101 4.47 -6.62 -9.51
N SER A 102 5.64 -6.83 -8.90
CA SER A 102 5.96 -8.05 -8.15
C SER A 102 5.00 -8.30 -6.99
N SER A 103 4.65 -7.25 -6.24
CA SER A 103 3.70 -7.37 -5.12
C SER A 103 2.31 -7.72 -5.61
N LEU A 104 1.83 -7.02 -6.64
CA LEU A 104 0.50 -7.26 -7.21
C LEU A 104 0.38 -8.64 -7.88
N ASP A 105 1.39 -9.06 -8.63
CA ASP A 105 1.43 -10.38 -9.27
C ASP A 105 1.44 -11.50 -8.22
N LEU A 106 2.12 -11.32 -7.07
CA LEU A 106 2.07 -12.28 -5.97
C LEU A 106 0.65 -12.43 -5.41
N LEU A 107 -0.10 -11.33 -5.26
CA LEU A 107 -1.47 -11.36 -4.74
C LEU A 107 -2.46 -12.04 -5.69
N LYS A 108 -2.18 -12.02 -7.00
CA LYS A 108 -2.99 -12.68 -8.03
C LYS A 108 -2.80 -14.20 -8.08
N LYS A 109 -1.66 -14.72 -7.61
CA LYS A 109 -1.37 -16.17 -7.64
C LYS A 109 -2.36 -16.96 -6.79
N HIS A 110 -2.80 -18.12 -7.29
CA HIS A 110 -3.67 -19.03 -6.54
C HIS A 110 -3.03 -19.59 -5.27
N THR A 111 -1.74 -19.89 -5.31
CA THR A 111 -0.97 -20.41 -4.18
C THR A 111 0.08 -19.39 -3.75
N ILE A 112 0.02 -18.98 -2.48
CA ILE A 112 0.93 -18.01 -1.88
C ILE A 112 1.57 -18.66 -0.66
N THR A 113 2.90 -18.61 -0.56
CA THR A 113 3.65 -19.09 0.61
C THR A 113 4.11 -17.95 1.51
N HIS A 114 4.20 -16.73 0.97
CA HIS A 114 4.62 -15.54 1.71
C HIS A 114 3.54 -15.10 2.70
N SER A 115 3.85 -15.15 4.00
CA SER A 115 2.89 -14.91 5.10
C SER A 115 2.15 -13.57 4.98
N LEU A 116 2.86 -12.49 4.64
CA LEU A 116 2.27 -11.17 4.48
C LEU A 116 1.29 -11.11 3.30
N ALA A 117 1.62 -11.77 2.19
CA ALA A 117 0.75 -11.81 1.02
C ALA A 117 -0.48 -12.69 1.28
N CYS A 118 -0.36 -13.75 2.08
CA CYS A 118 -1.51 -14.51 2.57
C CYS A 118 -2.45 -13.65 3.42
N SER A 119 -1.91 -12.84 4.34
CA SER A 119 -2.67 -11.88 5.16
C SER A 119 -3.43 -10.87 4.28
N ILE A 120 -2.72 -10.22 3.35
CA ILE A 120 -3.28 -9.26 2.41
C ILE A 120 -4.45 -9.89 1.65
N ARG A 121 -4.22 -11.05 1.03
CA ARG A 121 -5.23 -11.71 0.20
C ARG A 121 -6.46 -12.12 1.01
N LYS A 122 -6.28 -12.64 2.22
CA LYS A 122 -7.40 -12.98 3.12
C LYS A 122 -8.25 -11.74 3.43
N ASN A 123 -7.61 -10.62 3.73
CA ASN A 123 -8.31 -9.37 4.03
C ASN A 123 -9.00 -8.78 2.79
N LEU A 124 -8.37 -8.84 1.61
CA LEU A 124 -8.98 -8.43 0.34
C LEU A 124 -10.26 -9.23 0.05
N ILE A 125 -10.21 -10.56 0.21
CA ILE A 125 -11.38 -11.42 0.05
C ILE A 125 -12.47 -11.06 1.07
N ALA A 126 -12.10 -10.76 2.32
CA ALA A 126 -13.05 -10.33 3.34
C ALA A 126 -13.72 -8.99 3.01
N ILE A 127 -12.96 -8.01 2.51
CA ILE A 127 -13.45 -6.70 2.05
C ILE A 127 -14.44 -6.89 0.89
N GLN A 128 -14.09 -7.74 -0.09
CA GLN A 128 -14.98 -8.07 -1.22
C GLN A 128 -16.26 -8.79 -0.76
N LYS A 129 -16.18 -9.68 0.22
CA LYS A 129 -17.35 -10.37 0.80
C LYS A 129 -18.28 -9.40 1.55
N GLN A 130 -17.75 -8.32 2.10
CA GLN A 130 -18.54 -7.24 2.74
C GLN A 130 -19.18 -6.29 1.72
N GLY A 131 -18.93 -6.46 0.43
CA GLY A 131 -19.44 -5.57 -0.61
C GLY A 131 -18.76 -4.20 -0.65
N LYS A 132 -17.62 -4.04 0.03
CA LYS A 132 -16.83 -2.80 -0.03
C LYS A 132 -16.14 -2.69 -1.40
N ALA A 133 -16.17 -1.50 -1.97
CA ALA A 133 -15.54 -1.19 -3.24
C ALA A 133 -14.07 -0.80 -3.01
N LEU A 134 -13.18 -1.79 -3.13
CA LEU A 134 -11.73 -1.61 -3.14
C LEU A 134 -11.20 -2.07 -4.51
N HIS A 135 -10.64 -1.14 -5.28
CA HIS A 135 -9.99 -1.45 -6.55
C HIS A 135 -8.47 -1.39 -6.40
N ILE A 136 -7.76 -2.22 -7.15
CA ILE A 136 -6.29 -2.25 -7.14
C ILE A 136 -5.80 -1.88 -8.55
N PHE A 137 -4.84 -0.97 -8.60
CA PHE A 137 -4.26 -0.45 -9.82
C PHE A 137 -2.73 -0.55 -9.78
N LEU A 138 -2.17 -1.04 -10.89
CA LEU A 138 -0.75 -0.93 -11.17
C LEU A 138 -0.50 0.43 -11.83
N VAL A 139 0.31 1.27 -11.18
CA VAL A 139 0.80 2.52 -11.76
C VAL A 139 2.12 2.25 -12.45
N LYS A 140 2.26 2.67 -13.71
CA LYS A 140 3.56 2.55 -14.39
C LYS A 140 4.59 3.48 -13.72
N ALA A 141 5.77 2.93 -13.44
CA ALA A 141 6.92 3.73 -13.05
C ALA A 141 7.17 4.85 -14.08
N HIS A 142 7.53 6.05 -13.61
CA HIS A 142 7.78 7.25 -14.42
C HIS A 142 6.56 7.98 -15.02
N VAL A 143 5.35 7.57 -14.68
CA VAL A 143 4.19 8.45 -14.89
C VAL A 143 4.16 9.47 -13.76
N SER A 144 4.09 10.75 -14.10
CA SER A 144 3.93 11.86 -13.14
C SER A 144 2.54 11.88 -12.50
N VAL A 145 2.26 10.87 -11.68
CA VAL A 145 1.13 10.88 -10.74
C VAL A 145 1.63 11.45 -9.43
N GLU A 146 1.10 12.61 -9.05
CA GLU A 146 1.53 13.34 -7.85
C GLU A 146 1.54 12.47 -6.58
N GLY A 147 0.49 11.67 -6.37
CA GLY A 147 0.42 10.76 -5.23
C GLY A 147 1.49 9.66 -5.24
N ASN A 148 1.93 9.21 -6.41
CA ASN A 148 3.00 8.23 -6.56
C ASN A 148 4.37 8.84 -6.21
N GLU A 149 4.65 10.02 -6.75
CA GLU A 149 5.88 10.77 -6.44
C GLU A 149 5.96 11.10 -4.95
N LYS A 150 4.82 11.47 -4.35
CA LYS A 150 4.71 11.75 -2.91
C LYS A 150 5.01 10.53 -2.05
N VAL A 151 4.43 9.37 -2.35
CA VAL A 151 4.64 8.17 -1.54
C VAL A 151 6.07 7.63 -1.67
N ASP A 152 6.70 7.78 -2.85
CA ASP A 152 8.12 7.45 -3.06
C ASP A 152 9.02 8.34 -2.19
N HIS A 153 8.77 9.66 -2.16
CA HIS A 153 9.48 10.55 -1.25
C HIS A 153 9.30 10.14 0.23
N LEU A 154 8.07 9.83 0.64
CA LEU A 154 7.77 9.40 2.01
C LEU A 154 8.45 8.09 2.38
N ALA A 155 8.52 7.12 1.47
CA ALA A 155 9.18 5.83 1.68
C ALA A 155 10.69 6.01 1.82
N LYS A 156 11.30 6.88 0.99
CA LYS A 156 12.72 7.26 1.10
C LYS A 156 13.03 7.94 2.42
N GLU A 157 12.18 8.88 2.84
CA GLU A 157 12.31 9.51 4.16
C GLU A 157 12.15 8.50 5.29
N ALA A 158 11.21 7.55 5.19
CA ALA A 158 11.01 6.50 6.19
C ALA A 158 12.25 5.60 6.30
N ALA A 159 12.95 5.33 5.20
CA ALA A 159 14.20 4.58 5.18
C ALA A 159 15.36 5.38 5.82
N LEU A 160 15.40 6.70 5.60
CA LEU A 160 16.49 7.57 6.07
C LEU A 160 16.36 7.95 7.54
N TYR A 161 15.18 8.38 7.97
CA TYR A 161 14.94 9.00 9.27
C TYR A 161 14.14 8.06 10.18
N LYS A 162 14.76 7.61 11.28
CA LYS A 162 14.02 7.01 12.39
C LYS A 162 13.13 8.08 13.03
N ARG A 163 11.96 7.71 13.55
CA ARG A 163 11.31 8.55 14.57
C ARG A 163 12.33 8.69 15.70
N THR A 164 12.91 9.86 15.90
CA THR A 164 13.44 10.25 17.20
C THR A 164 12.25 10.20 18.15
N LYS A 165 12.28 9.27 19.11
CA LYS A 165 11.27 9.25 20.15
C LYS A 165 11.63 10.36 21.15
N ALA A 166 10.73 11.35 21.22
CA ALA A 166 10.57 12.43 22.19
C ALA A 166 11.65 13.53 22.25
N ASP A 167 11.25 14.72 21.78
CA ASP A 167 11.57 15.97 22.47
C ASP A 167 11.27 15.80 23.96
N TYR A 168 12.31 15.70 24.78
CA TYR A 168 12.25 16.12 26.18
C TYR A 168 12.86 17.52 26.27
N ASP A 169 12.22 18.48 25.62
CA ASP A 169 12.25 19.89 26.01
C ASP A 169 11.31 20.11 27.20
N ALA A 170 11.55 19.38 28.28
CA ALA A 170 10.94 19.64 29.57
C ALA A 170 11.97 19.36 30.66
N CYS A 171 13.03 20.17 30.65
CA CYS A 171 13.64 20.59 31.90
C CYS A 171 12.81 21.77 32.43
N PRO A 172 11.98 21.59 33.47
CA PRO A 172 11.83 22.64 34.45
C PRO A 172 13.03 22.52 35.39
N ILE A 173 13.88 23.54 35.33
CA ILE A 173 14.84 23.84 36.37
C ILE A 173 14.01 24.17 37.62
N ALA A 174 14.13 23.34 38.65
CA ALA A 174 13.85 23.70 40.04
C ALA A 174 14.76 22.87 40.94
#